data_AF-A0A1H9H8G3-F1
#
_entry.id   AF-A0A1H9H8G3-F1
#
_cell.length_a   1.000
_cell.length_b   1.000
_cell.length_c   1.000
_cell.angle_alpha   90.00
_cell.angle_beta   90.00
_cell.angle_gamma   90.00
#
_symmetry.space_group_name_H-M   'P 1'
#
loop_
_entity.id
_entity.type
_entity.pdbx_description
1 polymer ?
#
loop_
_entity_poly.entity_id
_entity_poly.type
_entity_poly.pdbx_seq_one_letter_code
_entity_poly.pdbx_strand_id
1 'polypeptide(L)'
;MLTSILAKSTCAACKFCCSFRRQSLWETPIFDEETMKKLQELYPSAKFRPAGNSGHSYTFDISDAYKTQDPEEEALCPFLDPNHGCALPPELKPFDCKIWPLRAVQHSEPDNSKKLAVALTPTCPAINKVPLERVRELAESGLGQQILDYAASHPDIIKESSEFLSNIIYK
;
A
#
# COMPACT_ATOMS: atom_id res chain seq x y z
N MET A 1 -9.99 -4.69 2.57
CA MET A 1 -10.25 -6.02 1.97
C MET A 1 -9.76 -7.16 2.87
N LEU A 2 -9.09 -6.87 4.00
CA LEU A 2 -8.52 -7.88 4.91
C LEU A 2 -9.39 -8.22 6.13
N THR A 3 -10.67 -7.85 6.15
CA THR A 3 -11.49 -7.85 7.36
C THR A 3 -11.71 -9.21 8.00
N SER A 4 -11.48 -10.31 7.26
CA SER A 4 -11.53 -11.68 7.78
C SER A 4 -10.33 -12.04 8.66
N ILE A 5 -9.19 -11.33 8.53
CA ILE A 5 -7.96 -11.58 9.29
C ILE A 5 -7.44 -10.35 10.03
N LEU A 6 -8.03 -9.17 9.78
CA LEU A 6 -7.60 -7.89 10.37
C LEU A 6 -8.79 -6.97 10.63
N ALA A 7 -9.10 -6.74 11.90
CA ALA A 7 -10.13 -5.81 12.31
C ALA A 7 -9.75 -4.36 12.00
N LYS A 8 -10.72 -3.55 11.59
CA LYS A 8 -10.52 -2.11 11.31
C LYS A 8 -10.02 -1.36 12.55
N SER A 9 -10.51 -1.71 13.74
CA SER A 9 -10.09 -1.12 15.02
C SER A 9 -8.61 -1.39 15.33
N THR A 10 -8.09 -2.56 14.98
CA THR A 10 -6.67 -2.88 15.11
C THR A 10 -5.81 -1.93 14.28
N CYS A 11 -6.21 -1.67 13.02
CA CYS A 11 -5.52 -0.70 12.17
C CYS A 11 -5.63 0.73 12.70
N ALA A 12 -6.82 1.13 13.17
CA ALA A 12 -7.09 2.46 13.71
C ALA A 12 -6.22 2.75 14.94
N ALA A 13 -6.01 1.77 15.81
CA ALA A 13 -5.09 1.89 16.95
C ALA A 13 -3.61 1.86 16.53
N CYS A 14 -3.25 0.97 15.59
CA CYS A 14 -1.87 0.71 15.18
C CYS A 14 -1.24 1.84 14.36
N LYS A 15 -1.95 2.38 13.36
CA LYS A 15 -1.52 3.49 12.48
C LYS A 15 -0.22 3.29 11.68
N PHE A 16 0.45 2.14 11.82
CA PHE A 16 1.74 1.85 11.19
C PHE A 16 1.73 2.05 9.66
N CYS A 17 0.68 1.62 8.96
CA CYS A 17 0.56 1.78 7.50
C CYS A 17 0.41 3.24 7.03
N CYS A 18 0.28 4.18 7.96
CA CYS A 18 0.17 5.61 7.71
C CYS A 18 1.42 6.37 8.20
N SER A 19 2.53 5.68 8.44
CA SER A 19 3.85 6.25 8.72
C SER A 19 4.83 5.82 7.64
N PHE A 20 5.55 6.77 7.05
CA PHE A 20 6.43 6.51 5.90
C PHE A 20 7.85 6.99 6.19
N ARG A 21 8.80 6.04 6.13
CA ARG A 21 10.22 6.35 6.20
C ARG A 21 10.67 7.06 4.94
N ARG A 22 11.64 7.97 5.07
CA ARG A 22 12.21 8.73 3.94
C ARG A 22 12.72 7.81 2.83
N GLN A 23 13.41 6.73 3.19
CA GLN A 23 13.91 5.74 2.21
C GLN A 23 12.83 4.84 1.59
N SER A 24 11.63 4.80 2.20
CA SER A 24 10.52 3.93 1.79
C SER A 24 9.35 4.71 1.19
N LEU A 25 9.58 5.91 0.66
CA LEU A 25 8.54 6.70 -0.01
C LEU A 25 7.90 6.00 -1.22
N TRP A 26 8.54 4.97 -1.77
CA TRP A 26 7.94 4.10 -2.80
C TRP A 26 6.73 3.29 -2.29
N GLU A 27 6.56 3.19 -0.97
CA GLU A 27 5.43 2.51 -0.32
C GLU A 27 4.16 3.35 -0.25
N THR A 28 4.25 4.66 -0.52
CA THR A 28 3.07 5.54 -0.51
C THR A 28 2.05 5.03 -1.53
N PRO A 29 0.75 5.08 -1.19
CA PRO A 29 -0.28 4.53 -2.05
C PRO A 29 -0.43 5.34 -3.34
N ILE A 30 -0.86 4.65 -4.40
CA ILE A 30 -1.21 5.25 -5.68
C ILE A 30 -2.70 5.57 -5.74
N PHE A 31 -3.01 6.75 -6.26
CA PHE A 31 -4.36 7.24 -6.53
C PHE A 31 -4.52 7.53 -8.02
N ASP A 32 -5.71 7.28 -8.55
CA ASP A 32 -6.12 7.83 -9.84
C ASP A 32 -6.41 9.35 -9.74
N GLU A 33 -6.50 10.01 -10.88
CA GLU A 33 -6.73 11.45 -10.96
C GLU A 33 -8.05 11.90 -10.31
N GLU A 34 -9.13 11.12 -10.48
CA GLU A 34 -10.45 11.46 -9.95
C GLU A 34 -10.45 11.45 -8.41
N THR A 35 -9.90 10.39 -7.83
CA THR A 35 -9.75 10.22 -6.39
C THR A 35 -8.84 11.30 -5.82
N MET A 36 -7.71 11.59 -6.49
CA MET A 36 -6.80 12.65 -6.09
C MET A 36 -7.49 14.02 -6.04
N LYS A 37 -8.25 14.40 -7.08
CA LYS A 37 -8.99 15.68 -7.11
C LYS A 37 -10.01 15.79 -5.97
N LYS A 38 -10.79 14.74 -5.74
CA LYS A 38 -11.74 14.69 -4.61
C LYS A 38 -11.04 14.85 -3.26
N LEU A 39 -9.87 14.23 -3.11
CA LEU A 39 -9.08 14.36 -1.88
C LEU A 39 -8.49 15.75 -1.70
N GLN A 40 -8.11 16.45 -2.77
CA GLN A 40 -7.66 17.85 -2.68
C GLN A 40 -8.79 18.78 -2.22
N GLU A 41 -10.03 18.52 -2.63
CA GLU A 41 -11.19 19.29 -2.17
C GLU A 41 -11.49 19.03 -0.69
N LEU A 42 -11.45 17.76 -0.26
CA LEU A 42 -11.74 17.36 1.13
C LEU A 42 -10.60 17.70 2.10
N TYR A 43 -9.36 17.69 1.62
CA TYR A 43 -8.14 17.92 2.40
C TYR A 43 -7.24 18.95 1.70
N PRO A 44 -7.57 20.25 1.76
CA PRO A 44 -6.86 21.30 1.00
C PRO A 44 -5.37 21.45 1.35
N SER A 45 -4.94 20.95 2.51
CA SER A 45 -3.53 20.94 2.92
C SER A 45 -2.72 19.77 2.33
N ALA A 46 -3.39 18.74 1.78
CA ALA A 46 -2.72 17.59 1.20
C ALA A 46 -2.12 17.95 -0.16
N LYS A 47 -0.79 17.86 -0.26
CA LYS A 47 -0.08 18.01 -1.52
C LYS A 47 -0.03 16.67 -2.25
N PHE A 48 -0.06 16.71 -3.58
CA PHE A 48 0.07 15.54 -4.43
C PHE A 48 1.13 15.76 -5.50
N ARG A 49 1.74 14.67 -5.94
CA ARG A 49 2.70 14.63 -7.04
C ARG A 49 2.39 13.45 -7.96
N PRO A 50 2.77 13.52 -9.24
CA PRO A 50 2.72 12.37 -10.13
C PRO A 50 3.51 11.18 -9.57
N ALA A 51 3.05 9.98 -9.86
CA ALA A 51 3.67 8.72 -9.45
C ALA A 51 3.60 7.70 -10.61
N GLY A 52 4.56 6.78 -10.64
CA GLY A 52 4.65 5.78 -11.71
C GLY A 52 4.99 6.37 -13.08
N ASN A 53 4.78 5.56 -14.12
CA ASN A 53 5.18 5.86 -15.50
C ASN A 53 4.00 6.15 -16.42
N SER A 54 2.75 5.91 -15.99
CA SER A 54 1.57 6.14 -16.83
C SER A 54 1.27 7.62 -17.09
N GLY A 55 1.75 8.52 -16.22
CA GLY A 55 1.37 9.94 -16.23
C GLY A 55 -0.02 10.23 -15.67
N HIS A 56 -0.77 9.21 -15.25
CA HIS A 56 -2.15 9.33 -14.74
C HIS A 56 -2.32 8.83 -13.30
N SER A 57 -1.20 8.46 -12.66
CA SER A 57 -1.13 8.01 -11.28
C SER A 57 -0.53 9.09 -10.39
N TYR A 58 -1.05 9.21 -9.17
CA TYR A 58 -0.65 10.23 -8.22
C TYR A 58 -0.37 9.62 -6.86
N THR A 59 0.46 10.28 -6.06
CA THR A 59 0.64 9.98 -4.64
C THR A 59 0.73 11.29 -3.87
N PHE A 60 0.49 11.25 -2.56
CA PHE A 60 0.67 12.45 -1.75
C PHE A 60 2.16 12.82 -1.65
N ASP A 61 2.44 14.11 -1.53
CA ASP A 61 3.78 14.63 -1.33
C ASP A 61 3.99 15.03 0.13
N ILE A 62 4.85 14.29 0.81
CA ILE A 62 5.27 14.49 2.19
C ILE A 62 6.77 14.78 2.30
N SER A 63 7.42 15.15 1.19
CA SER A 63 8.87 15.46 1.18
C SER A 63 9.24 16.59 2.14
N ASP A 64 8.35 17.59 2.29
CA ASP A 64 8.50 18.72 3.22
C ASP A 64 8.20 18.35 4.69
N ALA A 65 7.67 17.17 4.97
CA ALA A 65 7.30 16.76 6.33
C ALA A 65 8.49 16.25 7.15
N TYR A 66 9.59 15.88 6.48
CA TYR A 66 10.83 15.45 7.11
C TYR A 66 11.68 16.66 7.52
N LYS A 67 12.27 16.61 8.71
CA LYS A 67 13.10 17.68 9.29
C LYS A 67 14.59 17.49 9.03
N THR A 68 15.00 16.27 8.72
CA THR A 68 16.39 15.86 8.54
C THR A 68 16.58 15.09 7.23
N GLN A 69 17.82 14.69 6.97
CA GLN A 69 18.16 13.78 5.87
C GLN A 69 18.30 12.32 6.33
N ASP A 70 17.89 11.99 7.56
CA ASP A 70 17.93 10.62 8.07
C ASP A 70 16.98 9.73 7.23
N PRO A 71 17.49 8.64 6.61
CA PRO A 71 16.67 7.72 5.82
C PRO A 71 15.56 7.03 6.63
N GLU A 72 15.75 6.89 7.94
CA GLU A 72 14.79 6.25 8.86
C GLU A 72 13.78 7.24 9.45
N GLU A 73 13.95 8.55 9.24
CA GLU A 73 12.96 9.54 9.69
C GLU A 73 11.59 9.22 9.08
N GLU A 74 10.56 9.26 9.91
CA GLU A 74 9.20 8.97 9.52
C GLU A 74 8.37 10.25 9.38
N ALA A 75 7.55 10.30 8.33
CA ALA A 75 6.52 11.30 8.14
C ALA A 75 5.15 10.64 8.08
N LEU A 76 4.15 11.32 8.63
CA LEU A 76 2.79 10.80 8.71
C LEU A 76 2.04 11.03 7.39
N CYS A 77 1.15 10.09 7.08
CA CYS A 77 0.15 10.26 6.02
C CYS A 77 -0.67 11.53 6.28
N PRO A 78 -0.91 12.39 5.28
CA PRO A 78 -1.73 13.59 5.45
C PRO A 78 -3.19 13.29 5.80
N PHE A 79 -3.63 12.04 5.62
CA PHE A 79 -4.99 11.58 5.93
C PHE A 79 -5.06 10.75 7.22
N LEU A 80 -4.03 10.81 8.07
CA LEU A 80 -4.02 10.15 9.37
C LEU A 80 -4.63 11.08 10.43
N ASP A 81 -5.73 10.66 11.03
CA ASP A 81 -6.22 11.22 12.28
C ASP A 81 -5.46 10.56 13.47
N PRO A 82 -4.86 11.34 14.37
CA PRO A 82 -4.05 10.82 15.46
C PRO A 82 -4.85 10.06 16.53
N ASN A 83 -6.17 10.24 16.59
CA ASN A 83 -7.06 9.60 17.55
C ASN A 83 -7.86 8.44 16.93
N HIS A 84 -8.22 8.55 15.65
CA HIS A 84 -9.16 7.65 14.98
C HIS A 84 -8.51 6.78 13.88
N GLY A 85 -7.25 7.05 13.52
CA GLY A 85 -6.56 6.34 12.45
C GLY A 85 -6.85 6.96 11.08
N CYS A 86 -6.88 6.14 10.03
CA CYS A 86 -7.07 6.65 8.66
C CYS A 86 -8.43 7.37 8.51
N ALA A 87 -8.39 8.65 8.14
CA ALA A 87 -9.56 9.51 7.95
C ALA A 87 -10.16 9.40 6.54
N LEU A 88 -9.51 8.69 5.62
CA LEU A 88 -10.04 8.52 4.26
C LEU A 88 -11.40 7.82 4.27
N PRO A 89 -12.40 8.36 3.57
CA PRO A 89 -13.63 7.64 3.29
C PRO A 89 -13.34 6.29 2.61
N PRO A 90 -14.07 5.21 2.93
CA PRO A 90 -13.82 3.88 2.36
C PRO A 90 -13.76 3.83 0.83
N GLU A 91 -14.58 4.63 0.17
CA GLU A 91 -14.68 4.76 -1.28
C GLU A 91 -13.45 5.45 -1.88
N LEU A 92 -12.88 6.47 -1.20
CA LEU A 92 -11.69 7.19 -1.64
C LEU A 92 -10.38 6.54 -1.18
N LYS A 93 -10.45 5.46 -0.40
CA LYS A 93 -9.26 4.73 0.03
C LYS A 93 -8.62 4.04 -1.19
N PRO A 94 -7.32 4.28 -1.47
CA PRO A 94 -6.67 3.71 -2.64
C PRO A 94 -6.52 2.20 -2.49
N PHE A 95 -6.38 1.50 -3.61
CA PHE A 95 -6.30 0.04 -3.62
C PHE A 95 -5.15 -0.49 -2.74
N ASP A 96 -3.96 0.12 -2.84
CA ASP A 96 -2.81 -0.15 -1.97
C ASP A 96 -3.18 -0.18 -0.48
N CYS A 97 -3.91 0.84 0.01
CA CYS A 97 -4.32 0.91 1.40
C CYS A 97 -5.43 -0.08 1.78
N LYS A 98 -6.21 -0.56 0.80
CA LYS A 98 -7.27 -1.56 1.02
C LYS A 98 -6.71 -2.98 1.18
N ILE A 99 -5.53 -3.24 0.60
CA ILE A 99 -4.86 -4.54 0.58
C ILE A 99 -3.62 -4.63 1.48
N TRP A 100 -3.04 -3.51 1.93
CA TRP A 100 -1.84 -3.51 2.77
C TRP A 100 -2.01 -4.43 3.99
N PRO A 101 -1.06 -5.34 4.28
CA PRO A 101 0.32 -5.41 3.79
C PRO A 101 0.57 -6.27 2.53
N LEU A 102 -0.47 -6.58 1.75
CA LEU A 102 -0.28 -7.29 0.48
C LEU A 102 0.14 -6.32 -0.63
N ARG A 103 1.01 -6.76 -1.54
CA ARG A 103 1.48 -5.98 -2.68
C ARG A 103 1.45 -6.81 -3.96
N ALA A 104 1.04 -6.21 -5.07
CA ALA A 104 1.29 -6.75 -6.40
C ALA A 104 2.77 -6.53 -6.74
N VAL A 105 3.46 -7.58 -7.15
CA VAL A 105 4.90 -7.52 -7.41
C VAL A 105 5.24 -8.19 -8.72
N GLN A 106 6.25 -7.65 -9.41
CA GLN A 106 6.88 -8.35 -10.51
C GLN A 106 7.83 -9.40 -9.94
N HIS A 107 7.51 -10.67 -10.09
CA HIS A 107 8.32 -11.80 -9.63
C HIS A 107 9.06 -12.45 -10.80
N SER A 108 10.34 -12.77 -10.60
CA SER A 108 11.15 -13.53 -11.55
C SER A 108 11.07 -15.02 -11.24
N GLU A 109 10.67 -15.82 -12.21
CA GLU A 109 10.67 -17.29 -12.12
C GLU A 109 12.07 -17.87 -12.41
N PRO A 110 12.31 -19.16 -12.08
CA PRO A 110 13.60 -19.82 -12.34
C PRO A 110 14.07 -19.80 -13.80
N ASP A 111 13.13 -19.68 -14.74
CA ASP A 111 13.40 -19.57 -16.18
C ASP A 111 13.66 -18.12 -16.65
N ASN A 112 13.81 -17.18 -15.71
CA ASN A 112 13.90 -15.73 -15.93
C ASN A 112 12.65 -15.07 -16.54
N SER A 113 11.52 -15.78 -16.62
CA SER A 113 10.25 -15.16 -16.98
C SER A 113 9.76 -14.26 -15.85
N LYS A 114 9.14 -13.13 -16.22
CA LYS A 114 8.54 -12.18 -15.29
C LYS A 114 7.05 -12.46 -15.19
N LYS A 115 6.56 -12.73 -13.98
CA LYS A 115 5.13 -12.93 -13.68
C LYS A 115 4.66 -11.99 -12.58
N LEU A 116 3.39 -11.63 -12.61
CA LEU A 116 2.77 -10.94 -11.48
C LEU A 116 2.51 -11.94 -10.37
N ALA A 117 2.76 -11.50 -9.14
CA ALA A 117 2.50 -12.27 -7.94
C ALA A 117 2.00 -11.34 -6.83
N VAL A 118 1.50 -11.91 -5.74
CA VAL A 118 1.17 -11.17 -4.52
C VAL A 118 2.19 -11.51 -3.45
N ALA A 119 2.85 -10.48 -2.92
CA ALA A 119 3.76 -10.59 -1.79
C ALA A 119 3.12 -10.06 -0.51
N LEU A 120 3.50 -10.65 0.63
CA LEU A 120 3.19 -10.15 1.96
C LEU A 120 4.38 -9.36 2.50
N THR A 121 4.20 -8.08 2.85
CA THR A 121 5.27 -7.32 3.51
C THR A 121 5.49 -7.80 4.95
N PRO A 122 6.74 -7.93 5.41
CA PRO A 122 7.06 -8.47 6.73
C PRO A 122 6.94 -7.43 7.85
N THR A 123 6.42 -6.23 7.60
CA THR A 123 6.46 -5.12 8.55
C THR A 123 5.16 -4.87 9.30
N CYS A 124 4.02 -5.40 8.85
CA CYS A 124 2.75 -5.16 9.53
C CYS A 124 2.71 -5.83 10.92
N PRO A 125 2.67 -5.08 12.03
CA PRO A 125 2.73 -5.67 13.37
C PRO A 125 1.47 -6.47 13.74
N ALA A 126 0.37 -6.28 13.03
CA ALA A 126 -0.88 -7.01 13.25
C ALA A 126 -0.95 -8.29 12.41
N ILE A 127 -0.69 -8.20 11.10
CA ILE A 127 -0.75 -9.35 10.19
C ILE A 127 0.37 -10.36 10.46
N ASN A 128 1.56 -9.91 10.87
CA ASN A 128 2.63 -10.86 11.22
C ASN A 128 2.36 -11.66 12.50
N LYS A 129 1.26 -11.39 13.22
CA LYS A 129 0.77 -12.24 14.32
C LYS A 129 -0.28 -13.26 13.84
N VAL A 130 -0.76 -13.13 12.61
CA VAL A 130 -1.68 -14.07 11.98
C VAL A 130 -0.85 -15.22 11.39
N PRO A 131 -1.27 -16.50 11.56
CA PRO A 131 -0.59 -17.62 10.91
C PRO A 131 -0.51 -17.41 9.40
N LEU A 132 0.67 -17.64 8.80
CA LEU A 132 0.89 -17.40 7.36
C LEU A 132 -0.13 -18.13 6.48
N GLU A 133 -0.50 -19.36 6.83
CA GLU A 133 -1.51 -20.13 6.09
C GLU A 133 -2.87 -19.41 6.03
N ARG A 134 -3.27 -18.70 7.08
CA ARG A 134 -4.52 -17.91 7.07
C ARG A 134 -4.44 -16.71 6.13
N VAL A 135 -3.25 -16.15 5.92
CA VAL A 135 -3.03 -15.08 4.95
C VAL A 135 -3.08 -15.64 3.53
N ARG A 136 -2.49 -16.82 3.30
CA ARG A 136 -2.56 -17.53 2.01
C ARG A 136 -3.99 -17.93 1.66
N GLU A 137 -4.72 -18.53 2.60
CA GLU A 137 -6.13 -18.87 2.41
C GLU A 137 -6.98 -17.65 2.01
N LEU A 138 -6.72 -16.47 2.60
CA LEU A 138 -7.40 -15.24 2.18
C LEU A 138 -7.03 -14.84 0.75
N ALA A 139 -5.76 -14.97 0.36
CA ALA A 139 -5.36 -14.70 -1.02
C ALA A 139 -6.04 -15.69 -1.99
N GLU A 140 -6.05 -16.98 -1.65
CA GLU A 140 -6.68 -18.06 -2.42
C GLU A 140 -8.21 -17.95 -2.48
N SER A 141 -8.86 -17.29 -1.51
CA SER A 141 -10.31 -17.08 -1.51
C SER A 141 -10.78 -16.06 -2.57
N GLY A 142 -9.90 -15.61 -3.46
CA GLY A 142 -10.18 -14.68 -4.56
C GLY A 142 -9.52 -13.31 -4.41
N LEU A 143 -9.03 -12.94 -3.22
CA LEU A 143 -8.35 -11.65 -3.03
C LEU A 143 -7.06 -11.55 -3.85
N GLY A 144 -6.31 -12.66 -3.94
CA GLY A 144 -5.08 -12.75 -4.73
C GLY A 144 -5.34 -12.43 -6.19
N GLN A 145 -6.33 -13.10 -6.80
CA GLN A 145 -6.72 -12.84 -8.17
C GLN A 145 -7.18 -11.39 -8.37
N GLN A 146 -7.99 -10.86 -7.45
CA GLN A 146 -8.44 -9.47 -7.52
C GLN A 146 -7.27 -8.47 -7.49
N ILE A 147 -6.20 -8.76 -6.74
CA ILE A 147 -4.98 -7.94 -6.73
C ILE A 147 -4.27 -8.01 -8.08
N LEU A 148 -4.14 -9.20 -8.67
CA LEU A 148 -3.49 -9.38 -9.98
C LEU A 148 -4.28 -8.70 -11.11
N ASP A 149 -5.60 -8.84 -11.12
CA ASP A 149 -6.47 -8.22 -12.13
C ASP A 149 -6.43 -6.67 -12.03
N TYR A 150 -6.44 -6.14 -10.81
CA TYR A 150 -6.28 -4.71 -10.59
C TYR A 150 -4.90 -4.23 -11.09
N ALA A 151 -3.84 -4.95 -10.75
CA ALA A 151 -2.48 -4.61 -11.16
C ALA A 151 -2.28 -4.67 -12.69
N ALA A 152 -2.95 -5.59 -13.38
CA ALA A 152 -2.89 -5.69 -14.84
C ALA A 152 -3.47 -4.46 -15.55
N SER A 153 -4.48 -3.81 -14.97
CA SER A 153 -5.08 -2.57 -15.49
C SER A 153 -4.45 -1.30 -14.92
N HIS A 154 -3.68 -1.40 -13.82
CA HIS A 154 -3.06 -0.28 -13.11
C HIS A 154 -1.58 -0.56 -12.85
N PRO A 155 -0.73 -0.55 -13.89
CA PRO A 155 0.64 -1.05 -13.78
C PRO A 155 1.52 -0.30 -12.78
N ASP A 156 1.21 0.97 -12.47
CA ASP A 156 1.98 1.78 -11.50
C ASP A 156 1.88 1.27 -10.04
N ILE A 157 0.92 0.39 -9.75
CA ILE A 157 0.82 -0.26 -8.44
C ILE A 157 1.80 -1.43 -8.29
N ILE A 158 2.28 -1.98 -9.41
CA ILE A 158 3.20 -3.13 -9.41
C ILE A 158 4.53 -2.66 -8.83
N LYS A 159 4.98 -3.34 -7.78
CA LYS A 159 6.28 -3.06 -7.16
C LYS A 159 7.35 -3.95 -7.79
N GLU A 160 8.55 -3.39 -7.92
CA GLU A 160 9.72 -4.13 -8.35
C GLU A 160 10.09 -5.21 -7.33
N SER A 161 10.65 -6.31 -7.83
CA SER A 161 11.18 -7.36 -6.95
C SER A 161 12.26 -6.80 -6.04
N SER A 162 12.17 -7.10 -4.75
CA SER A 162 13.20 -6.79 -3.76
C SER A 162 13.19 -7.86 -2.69
N GLU A 163 14.25 -7.92 -1.88
CA GLU A 163 14.29 -8.82 -0.72
C GLU A 163 13.09 -8.59 0.21
N PHE A 164 12.68 -7.32 0.38
CA PHE A 164 11.51 -6.93 1.17
C PHE A 164 10.18 -7.50 0.65
N LEU A 165 10.11 -7.80 -0.64
CA LEU A 165 8.93 -8.29 -1.35
C LEU A 165 9.10 -9.73 -1.84
N SER A 166 10.01 -10.49 -1.23
CA SER A 166 10.31 -11.88 -1.59
C SER A 166 9.31 -12.90 -1.05
N ASN A 167 8.50 -12.53 -0.04
CA ASN A 167 7.52 -13.43 0.57
C ASN A 167 6.25 -13.54 -0.29
N ILE A 168 6.33 -14.33 -1.36
CA ILE A 168 5.21 -14.58 -2.28
C ILE A 168 4.18 -15.50 -1.61
N ILE A 169 2.92 -15.05 -1.61
CA ILE A 169 1.80 -15.79 -1.01
C ILE A 169 0.74 -16.21 -2.03
N TYR A 170 0.79 -15.68 -3.27
CA TYR A 170 -0.13 -16.02 -4.36
C TYR A 170 0.52 -15.73 -5.71
N LYS A 171 0.24 -16.54 -6.71
CA LYS A 171 0.72 -16.43 -8.10
C LYS A 171 -0.42 -16.74 -9.07
#